data_AF-A0A6N8CQX9-F1
#
_entry.id   AF-A0A6N8CQX9-F1
#
_cell.length_a   1.000
_cell.length_b   1.000
_cell.length_c   1.000
_cell.angle_alpha   90.00
_cell.angle_beta   90.00
_cell.angle_gamma   90.00
#
_symmetry.space_group_name_H-M   'P 1'
#
loop_
_entity.id
_entity.type
_entity.pdbx_description
1 polymer ?
#
loop_
_entity_poly.entity_id
_entity_poly.type
_entity_poly.pdbx_seq_one_letter_code
_entity_poly.pdbx_strand_id
1 'polypeptide(L)'
;MKRKNGELHYKIKEVAFLINLSPESLFNYVKIDRQMKENGEDGFLPNPTKINNVQHFKQSEVKEIRAGIAKLKKGDLKQYRKETTYQKLKQENESLKKKLAQLEGGEKR
;
A
#
# COMPACT_ATOMS: atom_id res chain seq x y z
N MET A 1 -9.96 -6.91 19.97
CA MET A 1 -10.27 -8.30 19.64
C MET A 1 -11.76 -8.51 19.80
N LYS A 2 -12.39 -9.22 18.85
CA LYS A 2 -13.81 -9.62 18.92
C LYS A 2 -13.93 -11.10 18.59
N ARG A 3 -14.93 -11.78 19.14
CA ARG A 3 -15.31 -13.12 18.71
C ARG A 3 -16.45 -13.02 17.70
N LYS A 4 -16.37 -13.76 16.60
CA LYS A 4 -17.45 -13.92 15.62
C LYS A 4 -17.45 -15.39 15.18
N ASN A 5 -18.60 -16.06 15.28
CA ASN A 5 -18.75 -17.48 14.92
C ASN A 5 -17.73 -18.43 15.59
N GLY A 6 -17.40 -18.18 16.87
CA GLY A 6 -16.40 -18.98 17.60
C GLY A 6 -14.94 -18.64 17.31
N GLU A 7 -14.65 -17.88 16.25
CA GLU A 7 -13.29 -17.46 15.88
C GLU A 7 -12.91 -16.11 16.48
N LEU A 8 -11.62 -15.97 16.81
CA LEU A 8 -11.03 -14.71 17.28
C LEU A 8 -10.64 -13.83 16.10
N HIS A 9 -11.16 -12.60 16.12
CA HIS A 9 -10.88 -11.55 15.14
C HIS A 9 -10.11 -10.40 15.80
N TYR A 10 -8.98 -10.07 15.22
CA TYR A 10 -8.07 -9.02 15.68
C TYR A 10 -8.16 -7.80 14.78
N LYS A 11 -8.17 -6.61 15.38
CA LYS A 11 -8.02 -5.35 14.64
C LYS A 11 -6.62 -5.28 14.02
N ILE A 12 -6.46 -4.45 12.99
CA ILE A 12 -5.15 -4.19 12.36
C ILE A 12 -4.06 -3.91 13.39
N LYS A 13 -4.31 -3.03 14.37
CA LYS A 13 -3.32 -2.71 15.42
C LYS A 13 -2.86 -3.93 16.22
N GLU A 14 -3.78 -4.85 16.51
CA GLU A 14 -3.50 -6.06 17.27
C GLU A 14 -2.73 -7.08 16.43
N VAL A 15 -3.10 -7.23 15.15
CA VAL A 15 -2.34 -8.06 14.20
C VAL A 15 -0.93 -7.55 14.03
N ALA A 16 -0.74 -6.24 13.87
CA ALA A 16 0.57 -5.61 13.74
C ALA A 16 1.48 -5.95 14.92
N PHE A 17 0.94 -5.88 16.14
CA PHE A 17 1.64 -6.30 17.35
C PHE A 17 2.02 -7.79 17.31
N LEU A 18 1.11 -8.68 16.92
CA LEU A 18 1.37 -10.12 16.83
C LEU A 18 2.44 -10.50 15.78
N ILE A 19 2.71 -9.63 14.80
CA ILE A 19 3.74 -9.85 13.78
C ILE A 19 4.97 -8.94 13.93
N ASN A 20 5.11 -8.26 15.08
CA ASN A 20 6.21 -7.32 15.37
C ASN A 20 6.40 -6.24 14.29
N LEU A 21 5.30 -5.65 13.82
CA LEU A 21 5.27 -4.59 12.83
C LEU A 21 4.58 -3.35 13.41
N SER A 22 4.96 -2.15 12.93
CA SER A 22 4.22 -0.94 13.32
C SER A 22 2.77 -1.01 12.80
N PRO A 23 1.78 -0.54 13.56
CA PRO A 23 0.40 -0.45 13.08
C PRO A 23 0.26 0.34 11.77
N GLU A 24 1.06 1.40 11.60
CA GLU A 24 1.09 2.24 10.40
C GLU A 24 1.59 1.46 9.18
N SER A 25 2.64 0.65 9.34
CA SER A 25 3.16 -0.20 8.26
C SER A 25 2.12 -1.22 7.82
N LEU A 26 1.44 -1.89 8.76
CA LEU A 26 0.42 -2.90 8.40
C LEU A 26 -0.79 -2.24 7.74
N PHE A 27 -1.20 -1.07 8.24
CA PHE A 27 -2.27 -0.30 7.61
C PHE A 27 -1.92 0.08 6.16
N ASN A 28 -0.68 0.52 5.91
CA ASN A 28 -0.22 0.81 4.56
C ASN A 28 -0.22 -0.43 3.66
N TYR A 29 0.21 -1.60 4.16
CA TYR A 29 0.16 -2.84 3.38
C TYR A 29 -1.28 -3.25 3.04
N VAL A 30 -2.21 -3.16 3.99
CA VAL A 30 -3.64 -3.44 3.72
C VAL A 30 -4.21 -2.50 2.66
N LYS A 31 -3.80 -1.23 2.68
CA LYS A 31 -4.22 -0.26 1.67
C LYS A 31 -3.66 -0.60 0.29
N ILE A 32 -2.38 -0.97 0.21
CA ILE A 32 -1.72 -1.35 -1.05
C ILE A 32 -2.33 -2.64 -1.60
N ASP A 33 -2.51 -3.67 -0.78
CA ASP A 33 -3.17 -4.93 -1.16
C ASP A 33 -4.56 -4.70 -1.76
N ARG A 34 -5.34 -3.80 -1.15
CA ARG A 34 -6.64 -3.41 -1.69
C ARG A 34 -6.52 -2.73 -3.05
N GLN A 35 -5.57 -1.81 -3.21
CA GLN A 35 -5.33 -1.14 -4.48
C GLN A 35 -4.89 -2.12 -5.58
N MET A 36 -4.04 -3.10 -5.25
CA MET A 36 -3.64 -4.17 -6.16
C MET A 36 -4.86 -4.96 -6.65
N LYS A 37 -5.72 -5.40 -5.73
CA LYS A 37 -6.96 -6.12 -6.07
C LYS A 37 -7.92 -5.28 -6.91
N GLU A 38 -8.03 -3.98 -6.63
CA GLU A 38 -8.85 -3.04 -7.42
C GLU A 38 -8.28 -2.85 -8.84
N ASN A 39 -6.97 -2.99 -9.03
CA ASN A 39 -6.30 -2.96 -10.34
C ASN A 39 -6.35 -4.31 -11.09
N GLY A 40 -6.96 -5.35 -10.52
CA GLY A 40 -7.01 -6.70 -11.09
C GLY A 40 -5.74 -7.53 -10.87
N GLU A 41 -4.84 -7.09 -9.99
CA GLU A 41 -3.65 -7.83 -9.59
C GLU A 41 -3.93 -8.74 -8.38
N ASP A 42 -3.17 -9.83 -8.27
CA ASP A 42 -3.22 -10.69 -7.10
C ASP A 42 -2.71 -9.94 -5.86
N GLY A 43 -3.55 -9.90 -4.83
CA GLY A 43 -3.13 -9.41 -3.53
C GLY A 43 -2.23 -10.39 -2.79
N PHE A 44 -1.60 -9.89 -1.72
CA PHE A 44 -0.67 -10.66 -0.88
C PHE A 44 -1.18 -10.83 0.57
N LEU A 45 -2.35 -10.26 0.89
CA LEU A 45 -3.01 -10.41 2.19
C LEU A 45 -4.41 -11.05 2.04
N PRO A 46 -4.86 -11.79 3.06
CA PRO A 46 -6.25 -12.25 3.12
C PRO A 46 -7.22 -11.07 3.18
N ASN A 47 -8.49 -11.31 2.84
CA ASN A 47 -9.50 -10.26 2.86
C ASN A 47 -9.97 -9.98 4.29
N PRO A 48 -9.91 -8.73 4.79
CA PRO A 48 -10.34 -8.41 6.14
C PRO A 48 -11.86 -8.58 6.29
N THR A 49 -12.27 -9.11 7.42
CA THR A 49 -13.68 -9.13 7.83
C THR A 49 -14.06 -7.78 8.42
N LYS A 50 -15.14 -7.16 7.92
CA LYS A 50 -15.71 -5.95 8.53
C LYS A 50 -16.59 -6.33 9.72
N ILE A 51 -16.29 -5.75 10.89
CA ILE A 51 -17.11 -5.85 12.11
C ILE A 51 -17.28 -4.43 12.66
N ASN A 52 -18.52 -3.94 12.74
CA ASN A 52 -18.85 -2.56 13.15
C ASN A 52 -18.06 -1.51 12.37
N ASN A 53 -18.00 -1.64 11.03
CA ASN A 53 -17.25 -0.77 10.13
C ASN A 53 -15.73 -0.72 10.37
N VAL A 54 -15.18 -1.62 11.20
CA VAL A 54 -13.74 -1.75 11.47
C VAL A 54 -13.23 -3.05 10.85
N GLN A 55 -12.07 -2.96 10.18
CA GLN A 55 -11.39 -4.10 9.59
C GLN A 55 -10.74 -4.99 10.65
N HIS A 56 -11.01 -6.29 10.57
CA HIS A 56 -10.43 -7.31 11.42
C HIS A 56 -9.91 -8.49 10.59
N PHE A 57 -8.92 -9.19 11.11
CA PHE A 57 -8.40 -10.45 10.56
C PHE A 57 -8.61 -11.57 11.56
N LYS A 58 -8.82 -12.79 11.06
CA LYS A 58 -8.91 -13.98 11.90
C LYS A 58 -7.56 -14.29 12.53
N GLN A 59 -7.58 -14.95 13.68
CA GLN A 59 -6.35 -15.44 14.31
C GLN A 59 -5.55 -16.38 13.39
N SER A 60 -6.24 -17.27 12.67
CA SER A 60 -5.65 -18.22 11.73
C SER A 60 -4.89 -17.51 10.60
N GLU A 61 -5.40 -16.37 10.14
CA GLU A 61 -4.83 -15.56 9.06
C GLU A 61 -3.55 -14.82 9.48
N VAL A 62 -3.23 -14.70 10.77
CA VAL A 62 -2.04 -13.96 11.24
C VAL A 62 -0.75 -14.57 10.68
N LYS A 63 -0.67 -15.90 10.57
CA LYS A 63 0.48 -16.59 9.96
C LYS A 63 0.58 -16.30 8.47
N GLU A 64 -0.54 -16.27 7.77
CA GLU A 64 -0.61 -15.96 6.33
C GLU A 64 -0.21 -14.51 6.05
N ILE A 65 -0.69 -13.56 6.86
CA ILE A 65 -0.29 -12.15 6.78
C ILE A 65 1.21 -12.00 6.94
N ARG A 66 1.80 -12.68 7.94
CA ARG A 66 3.25 -12.66 8.17
C ARG A 66 4.00 -13.22 6.96
N ALA A 67 3.56 -14.34 6.42
CA ALA A 67 4.18 -14.98 5.26
C ALA A 67 4.05 -14.13 3.98
N GLY A 68 2.88 -13.51 3.75
CA GLY A 68 2.65 -12.60 2.62
C GLY A 68 3.58 -11.40 2.66
N ILE A 69 3.71 -10.76 3.82
CA ILE A 69 4.63 -9.62 4.00
C ILE A 69 6.10 -10.06 3.83
N ALA A 70 6.49 -11.24 4.33
CA ALA A 70 7.86 -11.74 4.21
C ALA A 70 8.28 -12.04 2.76
N LYS A 71 7.33 -12.28 1.85
CA LYS A 71 7.60 -12.50 0.42
C LYS A 71 7.92 -11.20 -0.34
N LEU A 72 7.57 -10.05 0.22
CA LEU A 72 7.79 -8.76 -0.42
C LEU A 72 9.28 -8.41 -0.48
N LYS A 73 9.78 -8.08 -1.66
CA LYS A 73 11.13 -7.57 -1.87
C LYS A 73 11.15 -6.04 -1.88
N LYS A 74 12.36 -5.50 -1.68
CA LYS A 74 12.60 -4.05 -1.76
C LYS A 74 12.32 -3.55 -3.17
N GLY A 75 11.19 -2.86 -3.35
CA GLY A 75 10.81 -2.25 -4.61
C GLY A 75 9.47 -2.72 -5.17
N ASP A 76 8.97 -3.88 -4.72
CA ASP A 76 7.73 -4.47 -5.25
C ASP A 76 6.54 -3.52 -5.13
N LEU A 77 6.47 -2.82 -4.00
CA LEU A 77 5.37 -1.89 -3.74
C LEU A 77 5.65 -0.46 -4.21
N LYS A 78 6.71 -0.20 -4.98
CA LYS A 78 7.13 1.15 -5.37
C LYS A 78 6.03 1.87 -6.17
N GLN A 79 5.33 1.15 -7.06
CA GLN A 79 4.28 1.71 -7.90
C GLN A 79 3.04 2.17 -7.11
N TYR A 80 2.81 1.61 -5.92
CA TYR A 80 1.70 2.01 -5.04
C TYR A 80 2.10 3.06 -4.00
N ARG A 81 3.36 3.49 -3.99
CA ARG A 81 3.79 4.60 -3.12
C ARG A 81 3.24 5.89 -3.70
N LYS A 82 2.63 6.72 -2.85
CA LYS A 82 2.31 8.10 -3.23
C LYS A 82 3.60 8.81 -3.64
N GLU A 83 3.57 9.48 -4.79
CA GLU A 83 4.64 10.38 -5.17
C GLU A 83 4.81 11.49 -4.13
N THR A 84 6.05 11.72 -3.76
CA THR A 84 6.42 12.83 -2.89
C THR A 84 6.31 14.16 -3.64
N THR A 85 6.09 15.26 -2.92
CA THR A 85 6.08 16.62 -3.50
C THR A 85 7.34 16.91 -4.30
N TYR A 86 8.51 16.45 -3.82
CA TYR A 86 9.77 16.59 -4.53
C TYR A 86 9.76 15.88 -5.90
N GLN A 87 9.25 14.65 -5.96
CA GLN A 87 9.16 13.89 -7.22
C GLN A 87 8.25 14.58 -8.23
N LYS A 88 7.11 15.12 -7.77
CA LYS A 88 6.19 15.90 -8.61
C LYS A 88 6.85 17.15 -9.16
N LEU A 89 7.45 17.97 -8.29
CA LEU A 89 8.14 19.21 -8.68
C LEU A 89 9.31 18.93 -9.63
N LYS A 90 10.02 17.82 -9.44
CA LYS A 90 11.11 17.42 -10.34
C LYS A 90 10.59 17.09 -11.74
N GLN A 91 9.52 16.29 -11.84
CA GLN A 91 8.89 15.96 -13.14
C GLN A 91 8.35 17.22 -13.84
N GLU A 92 7.73 18.13 -13.08
CA GLU A 92 7.21 19.39 -13.59
C GLU A 92 8.34 20.28 -14.11
N ASN A 93 9.43 20.44 -13.36
CA ASN A 93 10.61 21.17 -13.80
C ASN A 93 11.26 20.57 -15.06
N GLU A 94 11.36 19.25 -15.16
CA GLU A 94 11.89 18.58 -16.36
C GLU A 94 10.98 18.81 -17.58
N SER A 95 9.66 18.78 -17.38
CA SER A 95 8.66 19.09 -18.42
C SER A 95 8.76 20.56 -18.88
N LEU A 96 8.86 21.50 -17.94
CA LEU A 96 9.03 22.92 -18.23
C LEU A 96 10.33 23.20 -18.98
N LYS A 97 11.45 22.58 -18.59
CA LYS A 97 12.74 22.69 -19.30
C LYS A 97 12.65 22.19 -20.74
N LYS A 98 11.96 21.07 -20.98
CA LYS A 98 11.74 20.55 -22.34
C LYS A 98 10.90 21.51 -23.18
N LYS A 99 9.83 22.09 -22.61
CA LYS A 99 9.00 23.09 -23.29
C LYS A 99 9.78 24.36 -23.61
N LEU A 100 10.57 24.87 -22.67
CA LEU A 100 11.43 26.04 -22.89
C LEU A 100 12.43 25.78 -24.03
N ALA A 101 13.12 24.64 -24.02
CA ALA A 101 14.05 24.28 -25.09
C ALA A 101 13.39 24.16 -26.48
N GLN A 102 12.13 23.72 -26.54
CA GLN A 102 11.36 23.70 -27.80
C GLN A 102 10.97 25.10 -28.28
N LEU A 103 10.62 26.00 -27.36
CA LEU A 103 10.28 27.40 -27.69
C LEU A 103 11.53 28.18 -28.13
N GLU A 104 12.62 28.09 -27.38
CA GLU A 104 13.91 28.73 -27.71
C GLU A 104 14.55 28.17 -28.99
N GLY A 105 14.33 26.87 -29.27
CA GLY A 105 14.76 26.24 -30.53
C GLY A 105 13.84 26.53 -31.72
N GLY A 106 12.61 26.97 -31.48
CA GLY A 106 11.60 27.30 -32.49
C GLY A 106 11.66 28.74 -33.00
N GLU A 107 12.27 29.66 -32.25
CA GLU A 107 12.41 31.10 -32.61
C GLU A 107 13.45 31.39 -33.71
N LYS A 108 14.16 30.38 -34.22
CA LYS A 108 15.17 30.53 -35.30
C LYS A 108 14.68 30.11 -36.69
N ARG A 109 13.37 30.18 -36.97
CA ARG A 109 12.82 30.00 -38.33
C ARG A 109 11.97 31.17 -38.75
#